data_AF-A0A3Q8FIR1-F1
#
_entry.id   AF-A0A3Q8FIR1-F1
#
_cell.length_a   1.000
_cell.length_b   1.000
_cell.length_c   1.000
_cell.angle_alpha   90.00
_cell.angle_beta   90.00
_cell.angle_gamma   90.00
#
_symmetry.space_group_name_H-M   'P 1'
#
loop_
_entity.id
_entity.type
_entity.pdbx_description
1 polymer ?
#
loop_
_entity_poly.entity_id
_entity_poly.type
_entity_poly.pdbx_seq_one_letter_code
_entity_poly.pdbx_strand_id
1 'polypeptide(L)'
;MAIVSIAQARSHVRVEADYPVEQLEDAIAGAIDAAQAYLNRKVYESADLLAAARALYPASVREATVARNQALADAVFIESDEERAATIRIAKVAYQEAVQAAEASVHGAVVNPSIVSAVLLTIGHLYANRSDVVVGSTAVELPLGARSLLRPYRRVMMP
;
A
#
# COMPACT_ATOMS: atom_id res chain seq x y z
N MET A 1 13.89 9.09 5.45
CA MET A 1 14.68 7.86 5.31
C MET A 1 13.74 6.77 4.87
N ALA A 2 13.86 6.29 3.63
CA ALA A 2 12.97 5.25 3.08
C ALA A 2 12.77 4.07 4.05
N ILE A 3 11.54 3.51 4.09
CA ILE A 3 11.16 2.35 4.92
C ILE A 3 12.21 1.22 4.79
N VAL A 4 12.68 0.99 3.56
CA VAL A 4 13.86 0.20 3.23
C VAL A 4 14.66 0.98 2.19
N SER A 5 15.95 1.19 2.45
CA SER A 5 16.86 1.81 1.47
C SER A 5 17.37 0.81 0.44
N ILE A 6 17.76 1.29 -0.73
CA ILE A 6 18.40 0.47 -1.77
C ILE A 6 19.64 -0.25 -1.22
N ALA A 7 20.47 0.42 -0.40
CA ALA A 7 21.64 -0.19 0.22
C ALA A 7 21.27 -1.38 1.14
N GLN A 8 20.21 -1.25 1.94
CA GLN A 8 19.70 -2.35 2.76
C GLN A 8 19.16 -3.50 1.92
N ALA A 9 18.40 -3.20 0.87
CA ALA A 9 17.89 -4.22 -0.05
C ALA A 9 19.04 -4.98 -0.73
N ARG A 10 20.05 -4.27 -1.25
CA ARG A 10 21.25 -4.87 -1.87
C ARG A 10 22.00 -5.78 -0.93
N SER A 11 22.26 -5.29 0.30
CA SER A 11 22.92 -6.09 1.33
C SER A 11 22.11 -7.35 1.67
N HIS A 12 20.78 -7.29 1.62
CA HIS A 12 19.91 -8.42 1.92
C HIS A 12 19.93 -9.48 0.81
N VAL A 13 19.82 -9.07 -0.45
CA VAL A 13 19.88 -9.99 -1.61
C VAL A 13 21.30 -10.39 -2.01
N ARG A 14 22.32 -9.83 -1.35
CA ARG A 14 23.75 -10.11 -1.56
C ARG A 14 24.20 -9.83 -2.99
N VAL A 15 23.77 -8.70 -3.54
CA VAL A 15 24.22 -8.22 -4.85
C VAL A 15 25.29 -7.15 -4.72
N GLU A 16 26.15 -7.05 -5.72
CA GLU A 16 27.23 -6.08 -5.80
C GLU A 16 26.72 -4.63 -5.90
N ALA A 17 27.63 -3.67 -5.67
CA ALA A 17 27.34 -2.23 -5.66
C ALA A 17 27.04 -1.61 -7.04
N ASP A 18 27.25 -2.36 -8.12
CA ASP A 18 26.95 -1.99 -9.51
C ASP A 18 25.65 -2.61 -10.07
N TYR A 19 25.03 -3.55 -9.35
CA TYR A 19 23.70 -4.09 -9.66
C TYR A 19 22.67 -2.98 -9.99
N PRO A 20 21.87 -3.13 -11.06
CA PRO A 20 20.89 -2.12 -11.47
C PRO A 20 19.91 -1.77 -10.35
N VAL A 21 19.78 -0.49 -10.07
CA VAL A 21 18.95 0.00 -8.97
C VAL A 21 17.47 -0.19 -9.29
N GLU A 22 17.11 0.00 -10.55
CA GLU A 22 15.75 -0.07 -11.09
C GLU A 22 15.10 -1.44 -10.80
N GLN A 23 15.89 -2.51 -10.90
CA GLN A 23 15.40 -3.87 -10.65
C GLN A 23 15.08 -4.13 -9.16
N LEU A 24 15.71 -3.38 -8.24
CA LEU A 24 15.42 -3.47 -6.81
C LEU A 24 14.35 -2.48 -6.38
N GLU A 25 14.23 -1.33 -7.05
CA GLU A 25 13.20 -0.33 -6.76
C GLU A 25 11.80 -0.89 -6.90
N ASP A 26 11.51 -1.60 -8.00
CA ASP A 26 10.21 -2.24 -8.22
C ASP A 26 9.91 -3.31 -7.15
N ALA A 27 10.93 -4.10 -6.79
CA ALA A 27 10.79 -5.13 -5.76
C ALA A 27 10.58 -4.51 -4.36
N ILE A 28 11.25 -3.40 -4.05
CA ILE A 28 11.05 -2.65 -2.80
C ILE A 28 9.64 -2.07 -2.76
N ALA A 29 9.20 -1.41 -3.84
CA ALA A 29 7.87 -0.82 -3.93
C ALA A 29 6.78 -1.88 -3.77
N GLY A 30 6.88 -2.99 -4.51
CA GLY A 30 5.94 -4.11 -4.42
C GLY A 30 5.94 -4.78 -3.05
N ALA A 31 7.11 -4.94 -2.41
CA ALA A 31 7.18 -5.53 -1.07
C ALA A 31 6.58 -4.62 0.02
N ILE A 32 6.79 -3.31 -0.09
CA ILE A 32 6.17 -2.33 0.83
C ILE A 32 4.66 -2.33 0.63
N ASP A 33 4.19 -2.28 -0.62
CA ASP A 33 2.75 -2.32 -0.95
C ASP A 33 2.10 -3.60 -0.40
N ALA A 34 2.70 -4.77 -0.64
CA ALA A 34 2.21 -6.04 -0.13
C ALA A 34 2.15 -6.07 1.41
N ALA A 35 3.14 -5.49 2.10
CA ALA A 35 3.12 -5.38 3.56
C ALA A 35 2.01 -4.44 4.04
N GLN A 36 1.83 -3.28 3.41
CA GLN A 36 0.79 -2.32 3.76
C GLN A 36 -0.62 -2.88 3.52
N ALA A 37 -0.82 -3.57 2.39
CA ALA A 37 -2.05 -4.27 2.06
C ALA A 37 -2.36 -5.36 3.09
N TYR A 38 -1.37 -6.18 3.48
CA TYR A 38 -1.57 -7.18 4.53
C TYR A 38 -1.92 -6.55 5.88
N LEU A 39 -1.27 -5.45 6.26
CA LEU A 39 -1.50 -4.75 7.51
C LEU A 39 -2.85 -4.00 7.55
N ASN A 40 -3.48 -3.77 6.39
CA ASN A 40 -4.61 -2.84 6.21
C ASN A 40 -4.27 -1.42 6.73
N ARG A 41 -3.02 -0.99 6.54
CA ARG A 41 -2.49 0.27 7.08
C ARG A 41 -1.38 0.82 6.19
N LYS A 42 -1.33 2.14 6.05
CA LYS A 42 -0.13 2.81 5.52
C LYS A 42 0.98 2.79 6.57
N VAL A 43 2.19 2.49 6.13
CA VAL A 43 3.40 2.50 6.96
C VAL A 43 4.17 3.79 6.67
N TYR A 44 4.59 4.47 7.73
CA TYR A 44 5.31 5.74 7.66
C TYR A 44 6.72 5.60 8.24
N GLU A 45 7.67 6.33 7.69
CA GLU A 45 9.08 6.26 8.12
C GLU A 45 9.29 6.79 9.55
N SER A 46 8.47 7.76 9.97
CA SER A 46 8.58 8.39 11.29
C SER A 46 7.21 8.79 11.85
N ALA A 47 7.19 9.07 13.15
CA ALA A 47 6.02 9.60 13.83
C ALA A 47 5.59 10.98 13.28
N ASP A 48 6.55 11.81 12.85
CA ASP A 48 6.28 13.13 12.29
C ASP A 48 5.56 13.03 10.94
N LEU A 49 5.97 12.09 10.08
CA LEU A 49 5.28 11.84 8.81
C LEU A 49 3.86 11.32 9.02
N LEU A 50 3.66 10.45 10.01
CA LEU A 50 2.34 9.98 10.39
C LEU A 50 1.47 11.14 10.92
N ALA A 51 2.04 12.02 11.75
CA ALA A 51 1.34 13.19 12.28
C ALA A 51 0.96 14.17 11.16
N ALA A 52 1.87 14.43 10.21
CA ALA A 52 1.60 15.26 9.04
C ALA A 52 0.49 14.67 8.17
N ALA A 53 0.52 13.35 7.90
CA ALA A 53 -0.53 12.68 7.15
C ALA A 53 -1.89 12.74 7.84
N ARG A 54 -1.92 12.61 9.18
CA ARG A 54 -3.14 12.79 9.98
C ARG A 54 -3.66 14.22 9.96
N ALA A 55 -2.78 15.22 9.98
CA ALA A 55 -3.18 16.62 9.88
C ALA A 55 -3.83 16.95 8.53
N LEU A 56 -3.44 16.25 7.46
CA LEU A 56 -4.03 16.40 6.12
C LEU A 56 -5.38 15.68 5.97
N TYR A 57 -5.69 14.69 6.82
CA TYR A 57 -6.91 13.90 6.71
C TYR A 57 -8.20 14.73 6.58
N PRO A 58 -8.47 15.75 7.42
CA PRO A 58 -9.68 16.56 7.27
C PRO A 58 -9.73 17.34 5.95
N ALA A 59 -8.59 17.76 5.43
CA ALA A 59 -8.51 18.44 4.14
C ALA A 59 -8.81 17.48 2.98
N SER A 60 -8.26 16.26 3.01
CA SER A 60 -8.53 15.23 2.00
C SER A 60 -10.00 14.80 1.97
N VAL A 61 -10.64 14.62 3.12
CA VAL A 61 -12.07 14.28 3.20
C VAL A 61 -12.95 15.42 2.68
N ARG A 62 -12.58 16.66 2.98
CA ARG A 62 -13.28 17.85 2.45
C ARG A 62 -13.15 17.94 0.94
N GLU A 63 -11.96 17.73 0.39
CA GLU A 63 -11.72 17.71 -1.06
C GLU A 63 -12.56 16.63 -1.76
N ALA A 64 -12.56 15.40 -1.23
CA ALA A 64 -13.39 14.31 -1.75
C ALA A 64 -14.90 14.64 -1.69
N THR A 65 -15.34 15.30 -0.62
CA THR A 65 -16.74 15.74 -0.47
C THR A 65 -17.11 16.81 -1.48
N VAL A 66 -16.23 17.79 -1.73
CA VAL A 66 -16.43 18.84 -2.73
C VAL A 66 -16.50 18.22 -4.13
N ALA A 67 -15.56 17.35 -4.49
CA ALA A 67 -15.55 16.66 -5.78
C ALA A 67 -16.83 15.84 -6.00
N ARG A 68 -17.27 15.09 -4.98
CA ARG A 68 -18.54 14.34 -5.03
C ARG A 68 -19.72 15.28 -5.23
N ASN A 69 -19.82 16.35 -4.46
CA ASN A 69 -20.96 17.28 -4.54
C ASN A 69 -21.01 17.99 -5.90
N GLN A 70 -19.85 18.33 -6.46
CA GLN A 70 -19.74 18.89 -7.81
C GLN A 70 -20.23 17.90 -8.86
N ALA A 71 -19.74 16.65 -8.82
CA ALA A 71 -20.19 15.61 -9.75
C ALA A 71 -21.71 15.34 -9.65
N LEU A 72 -22.30 15.45 -8.46
CA LEU A 72 -23.75 15.34 -8.28
C LEU A 72 -24.51 16.55 -8.85
N ALA A 73 -23.95 17.76 -8.74
CA ALA A 73 -24.54 18.96 -9.34
C ALA A 73 -24.49 18.89 -10.87
N ASP A 74 -23.37 18.45 -11.44
CA ASP A 74 -23.19 18.27 -12.88
C ASP A 74 -24.14 17.19 -13.43
N ALA A 75 -24.37 16.12 -12.65
CA ALA A 75 -25.29 15.04 -13.03
C ALA A 75 -26.75 15.49 -13.17
N VAL A 76 -27.17 16.60 -12.55
CA VAL A 76 -28.54 17.14 -12.70
C VAL A 76 -28.82 17.61 -14.12
N PHE A 77 -27.78 18.04 -14.84
CA PHE A 77 -27.90 18.54 -16.22
C PHE A 77 -27.82 17.42 -17.27
N ILE A 78 -27.64 16.17 -16.86
CA ILE A 78 -27.63 15.01 -17.76
C ILE A 78 -29.07 14.59 -18.04
N GLU A 79 -29.48 14.70 -19.31
CA GLU A 79 -30.83 14.35 -19.76
C GLU A 79 -31.08 12.83 -19.71
N SER A 80 -30.11 12.03 -20.16
CA SER A 80 -30.19 10.56 -20.15
C SER A 80 -30.18 10.00 -18.73
N ASP A 81 -31.22 9.24 -18.38
CA ASP A 81 -31.37 8.60 -17.08
C ASP A 81 -30.23 7.61 -16.78
N GLU A 82 -29.77 6.87 -17.79
CA GLU A 82 -28.69 5.88 -17.65
C GLU A 82 -27.34 6.55 -17.38
N GLU A 83 -27.02 7.60 -18.14
CA GLU A 83 -25.78 8.36 -17.98
C GLU A 83 -25.77 9.09 -16.62
N ARG A 84 -26.92 9.66 -16.21
CA ARG A 84 -27.07 10.29 -14.91
C ARG A 84 -26.83 9.29 -13.77
N ALA A 85 -27.43 8.10 -13.85
CA ALA A 85 -27.23 7.04 -12.87
C ALA A 85 -25.77 6.53 -12.84
N ALA A 86 -25.12 6.42 -14.01
CA ALA A 86 -23.71 6.03 -14.11
C ALA A 86 -22.78 7.06 -13.47
N THR A 87 -22.98 8.35 -13.76
CA THR A 87 -22.20 9.46 -13.17
C THR A 87 -22.34 9.49 -11.65
N ILE A 88 -23.58 9.38 -11.13
CA ILE A 88 -23.83 9.32 -9.68
C ILE A 88 -23.13 8.12 -9.05
N ARG A 89 -23.13 6.96 -9.73
CA ARG A 89 -22.47 5.74 -9.23
C ARG A 89 -20.96 5.93 -9.15
N ILE A 90 -20.33 6.40 -10.22
CA ILE A 90 -18.88 6.65 -10.25
C ILE A 90 -18.48 7.71 -9.21
N ALA A 91 -19.26 8.79 -9.06
CA ALA A 91 -18.99 9.82 -8.05
C ALA A 91 -19.03 9.26 -6.61
N LYS A 92 -19.95 8.33 -6.32
CA LYS A 92 -20.02 7.66 -5.02
C LYS A 92 -18.83 6.73 -4.79
N VAL A 93 -18.45 5.94 -5.79
CA VAL A 93 -17.28 5.04 -5.72
C VAL A 93 -16.00 5.85 -5.50
N ALA A 94 -15.77 6.87 -6.31
CA ALA A 94 -14.60 7.75 -6.18
C ALA A 94 -14.53 8.43 -4.80
N TYR A 95 -15.66 8.86 -4.26
CA TYR A 95 -15.73 9.38 -2.88
C TYR A 95 -15.34 8.33 -1.85
N GLN A 96 -15.88 7.10 -1.96
CA GLN A 96 -15.58 6.00 -1.03
C GLN A 96 -14.10 5.63 -1.08
N GLU A 97 -13.52 5.50 -2.28
CA GLU A 97 -12.10 5.19 -2.48
C GLU A 97 -11.20 6.29 -1.91
N ALA A 98 -11.54 7.56 -2.16
CA ALA A 98 -10.78 8.70 -1.62
C ALA A 98 -10.83 8.76 -0.09
N VAL A 99 -12.00 8.50 0.52
CA VAL A 99 -12.16 8.45 1.98
C VAL A 99 -11.39 7.27 2.56
N GLN A 100 -11.47 6.08 1.96
CA GLN A 100 -10.71 4.90 2.40
C GLN A 100 -9.20 5.15 2.33
N ALA A 101 -8.72 5.76 1.25
CA ALA A 101 -7.32 6.12 1.09
C ALA A 101 -6.85 7.15 2.14
N ALA A 102 -7.74 8.08 2.54
CA ALA A 102 -7.49 9.03 3.63
C ALA A 102 -7.52 8.34 5.00
N GLU A 103 -8.48 7.46 5.26
CA GLU A 103 -8.62 6.67 6.50
C GLU A 103 -7.40 5.77 6.77
N ALA A 104 -6.76 5.27 5.72
CA ALA A 104 -5.51 4.53 5.82
C ALA A 104 -4.40 5.33 6.52
N SER A 105 -4.45 6.67 6.47
CA SER A 105 -3.52 7.57 7.16
C SER A 105 -3.88 7.76 8.64
N VAL A 106 -5.17 7.73 8.99
CA VAL A 106 -5.65 7.83 10.37
C VAL A 106 -5.09 6.68 11.22
N HIS A 107 -5.18 5.48 10.67
CA HIS A 107 -4.73 4.25 11.31
C HIS A 107 -3.33 3.81 10.86
N GLY A 108 -2.55 4.73 10.31
CA GLY A 108 -1.18 4.47 9.90
C GLY A 108 -0.30 3.92 11.02
N ALA A 109 0.68 3.13 10.64
CA ALA A 109 1.70 2.58 11.53
C ALA A 109 3.04 3.24 11.25
N VAL A 110 3.84 3.47 12.30
CA VAL A 110 5.25 3.85 12.11
C VAL A 110 6.05 2.57 11.85
N VAL A 111 7.03 2.65 10.95
CA VAL A 111 7.94 1.55 10.63
C VAL A 111 8.61 1.04 11.90
N ASN A 112 8.75 -0.28 12.00
CA ASN A 112 9.47 -0.95 13.08
C ASN A 112 10.34 -2.07 12.51
N PRO A 113 11.26 -2.65 13.31
CA PRO A 113 12.17 -3.70 12.82
C PRO A 113 11.45 -4.93 12.25
N SER A 114 10.27 -5.29 12.78
CA SER A 114 9.48 -6.41 12.28
C SER A 114 8.92 -6.16 10.87
N ILE A 115 8.42 -4.95 10.61
CA ILE A 115 7.94 -4.53 9.29
C ILE A 115 9.10 -4.49 8.30
N VAL A 116 10.25 -3.91 8.69
CA VAL A 116 11.45 -3.88 7.84
C VAL A 116 11.90 -5.29 7.48
N SER A 117 11.95 -6.19 8.45
CA SER A 117 12.37 -7.58 8.25
C SER A 117 11.39 -8.32 7.33
N ALA A 118 10.08 -8.10 7.49
CA ALA A 118 9.07 -8.68 6.62
C ALA A 118 9.20 -8.20 5.17
N VAL A 119 9.41 -6.90 4.97
CA VAL A 119 9.61 -6.30 3.63
C VAL A 119 10.88 -6.88 2.98
N LEU A 120 11.99 -6.98 3.73
CA LEU A 120 13.24 -7.57 3.23
C LEU A 120 13.05 -9.04 2.81
N LEU A 121 12.36 -9.85 3.61
CA LEU A 121 12.05 -11.24 3.26
C LEU A 121 11.22 -11.33 1.97
N THR A 122 10.25 -10.42 1.77
CA THR A 122 9.46 -10.35 0.54
C THR A 122 10.33 -9.93 -0.65
N ILE A 123 11.25 -8.96 -0.49
CA ILE A 123 12.21 -8.58 -1.53
C ILE A 123 13.08 -9.78 -1.93
N GLY A 124 13.62 -10.51 -0.95
CA GLY A 124 14.42 -11.71 -1.21
C GLY A 124 13.64 -12.77 -2.01
N HIS A 125 12.35 -12.94 -1.70
CA HIS A 125 11.47 -13.85 -2.44
C HIS A 125 11.23 -13.40 -3.89
N LEU A 126 10.91 -12.12 -4.10
CA LEU A 126 10.70 -11.56 -5.44
C LEU A 126 11.97 -11.58 -6.28
N TYR A 127 13.12 -11.40 -5.65
CA TYR A 127 14.42 -11.47 -6.33
C TYR A 127 14.77 -12.90 -6.76
N ALA A 128 14.56 -13.87 -5.87
CA ALA A 128 14.87 -15.28 -6.13
C ALA A 128 13.91 -15.93 -7.14
N ASN A 129 12.65 -15.51 -7.17
CA ASN A 129 11.61 -16.11 -8.01
C ASN A 129 11.09 -15.11 -9.05
N ARG A 130 11.52 -15.27 -10.31
CA ARG A 130 11.11 -14.43 -11.45
C ARG A 130 9.94 -14.99 -12.26
N SER A 131 9.39 -16.12 -11.84
CA SER A 131 8.23 -16.78 -12.45
C SER A 131 7.28 -17.23 -11.35
N ASP A 132 5.98 -17.12 -11.62
CA ASP A 132 4.92 -17.49 -10.67
C ASP A 132 4.81 -19.02 -10.46
N VAL A 133 5.36 -19.79 -11.40
CA VAL A 133 5.38 -21.26 -11.35
C VAL A 133 6.80 -21.73 -11.08
N VAL A 134 6.98 -22.44 -9.96
CA VAL A 134 8.21 -23.17 -9.64
C VAL A 134 7.95 -24.65 -9.95
N VAL A 135 8.46 -25.15 -11.08
CA VAL A 135 8.31 -26.57 -11.46
C VAL A 135 9.34 -27.40 -10.70
N GLY A 136 8.88 -28.32 -9.84
CA GLY A 136 9.72 -29.42 -9.32
C GLY A 136 10.37 -29.21 -7.96
N SER A 137 10.07 -28.16 -7.20
CA SER A 137 10.55 -28.06 -5.82
C SER A 137 9.58 -28.68 -4.83
N THR A 138 10.02 -29.69 -4.06
CA THR A 138 9.58 -29.90 -2.67
C THR A 138 10.08 -28.72 -1.83
N ALA A 139 9.70 -27.49 -2.19
CA ALA A 139 9.89 -26.35 -1.33
C ALA A 139 8.93 -26.57 -0.17
N VAL A 140 9.45 -27.13 0.93
CA VAL A 140 8.85 -26.89 2.24
C VAL A 140 8.86 -25.38 2.36
N GLU A 141 7.72 -24.73 2.12
CA GLU A 141 7.55 -23.32 2.43
C GLU A 141 8.01 -23.17 3.88
N LEU A 142 9.18 -22.56 4.09
CA LEU A 142 9.50 -21.97 5.38
C LEU A 142 8.31 -21.06 5.66
N PRO A 143 7.44 -21.40 6.63
CA PRO A 143 6.12 -20.78 6.72
C PRO A 143 6.32 -19.28 6.76
N LEU A 144 5.95 -18.59 5.66
CA LEU A 144 6.38 -17.24 5.30
C LEU A 144 6.48 -16.32 6.53
N GLY A 145 7.69 -16.22 7.10
CA GLY A 145 7.93 -15.50 8.35
C GLY A 145 7.51 -14.04 8.26
N ALA A 146 7.54 -13.46 7.05
CA ALA A 146 7.07 -12.10 6.77
C ALA A 146 5.63 -11.86 7.27
N ARG A 147 4.68 -12.76 6.97
CA ARG A 147 3.29 -12.60 7.45
C ARG A 147 3.19 -12.78 8.96
N SER A 148 3.94 -13.73 9.51
CA SER A 148 4.01 -13.95 10.96
C SER A 148 4.55 -12.72 11.72
N LEU A 149 5.52 -11.99 11.14
CA LEU A 149 6.06 -10.75 11.68
C LEU A 149 5.08 -9.58 11.58
N LEU A 150 4.26 -9.53 10.53
CA LEU A 150 3.27 -8.47 10.32
C LEU A 150 1.96 -8.69 11.11
N ARG A 151 1.61 -9.93 11.41
CA ARG A 151 0.33 -10.31 12.03
C ARG A 151 -0.03 -9.52 13.30
N PRO A 152 0.89 -9.23 14.25
CA PRO A 152 0.57 -8.44 15.45
C PRO A 152 0.19 -6.98 15.17
N TYR A 153 0.66 -6.43 14.04
CA TYR A 153 0.45 -5.03 13.66
C TYR A 153 -0.74 -4.84 12.71
N ARG A 154 -1.31 -5.95 12.23
CA ARG A 154 -2.43 -5.95 11.29
C ARG A 154 -3.69 -5.44 11.96
N ARG A 155 -4.39 -4.53 11.29
CA ARG A 155 -5.74 -4.15 11.67
C ARG A 155 -6.73 -5.12 11.04
N VAL A 156 -7.37 -5.94 11.87
CA VAL A 156 -8.50 -6.76 11.43
C VAL A 156 -9.66 -5.80 11.18
N MET A 157 -9.97 -5.56 9.90
CA MET A 157 -11.24 -4.97 9.53
C MET A 157 -12.27 -6.08 9.75
N MET A 158 -13.09 -5.97 10.81
CA MET A 158 -14.29 -6.80 10.89
C MET A 158 -15.16 -6.43 9.67
N PRO A 159 -15.72 -7.42 8.96
CA PRO A 159 -16.68 -7.18 7.89
C PRO A 159 -17.94 -6.48 8.40
#